data_AF-A0A372BL24-F1
#
_entry.id   AF-A0A372BL24-F1
#
_cell.length_a   1.000
_cell.length_b   1.000
_cell.length_c   1.000
_cell.angle_alpha   90.00
_cell.angle_beta   90.00
_cell.angle_gamma   90.00
#
_symmetry.space_group_name_H-M   'P 1'
#
loop_
_entity.id
_entity.type
_entity.pdbx_description
1 polymer ?
#
loop_
_entity_poly.entity_id
_entity_poly.type
_entity_poly.pdbx_seq_one_letter_code
_entity_poly.pdbx_strand_id
1 'polypeptide(L)'
;MILSQSSEIISKLIIHSIAEETLEKRLESDFIIECDIPYLLETITSQLSSIFKENKENADGIVNQFYHNLLDRLTRQQVAELLHHEGAFEIALRSYYSIKLGNEDYLDLNYLDWRKQYYSQLK
;
A
#
# COMPACT_ATOMS: atom_id res chain seq x y z
N MET A 1 16.81 -42.09 -6.63
CA MET A 1 15.85 -41.13 -6.07
C MET A 1 16.43 -40.39 -4.85
N ILE A 2 17.70 -39.98 -4.90
CA ILE A 2 18.43 -39.35 -3.77
C ILE A 2 18.64 -37.84 -4.02
N LEU A 3 18.69 -37.43 -5.30
CA LEU A 3 18.91 -36.04 -5.72
C LEU A 3 17.73 -35.09 -5.45
N SER A 4 16.49 -35.61 -5.37
CA SER A 4 15.31 -34.75 -5.12
C SER A 4 15.20 -34.35 -3.65
N GLN A 5 15.54 -35.26 -2.72
CA GLN A 5 15.55 -34.97 -1.29
C GLN A 5 16.64 -33.96 -0.94
N SER A 6 17.83 -34.06 -1.55
CA SER A 6 18.89 -33.09 -1.34
C SER A 6 18.54 -31.71 -1.89
N SER A 7 17.89 -31.64 -3.07
CA SER A 7 17.44 -30.38 -3.67
C SER A 7 16.40 -29.66 -2.79
N GLU A 8 15.44 -30.40 -2.25
CA GLU A 8 14.40 -29.85 -1.38
C GLU A 8 14.96 -29.37 -0.04
N ILE A 9 15.92 -30.12 0.53
CA ILE A 9 16.63 -29.74 1.75
C ILE A 9 17.46 -28.47 1.53
N ILE A 10 18.20 -28.39 0.42
CA ILE A 10 18.99 -27.21 0.05
C ILE A 10 18.06 -26.01 -0.15
N SER A 11 16.93 -26.19 -0.85
CA SER A 11 15.96 -25.12 -1.08
C SER A 11 15.37 -24.59 0.23
N LYS A 12 15.00 -25.48 1.17
CA LYS A 12 14.52 -25.08 2.50
C LYS A 12 15.59 -24.33 3.30
N LEU A 13 16.85 -24.78 3.25
CA LEU A 13 17.95 -24.11 3.93
C LEU A 13 18.23 -22.71 3.36
N ILE A 14 18.18 -22.57 2.03
CA ILE A 14 18.35 -21.27 1.37
C ILE A 14 17.20 -20.33 1.75
N ILE A 15 15.95 -20.78 1.67
CA ILE A 15 14.79 -19.97 2.05
C ILE A 15 14.87 -19.57 3.54
N HIS A 16 15.23 -20.52 4.40
CA HIS A 16 15.36 -20.27 5.83
C HIS A 16 16.47 -19.26 6.14
N SER A 17 17.65 -19.41 5.53
CA SER A 17 18.77 -18.49 5.71
C SER A 17 18.46 -17.09 5.19
N ILE A 18 17.78 -16.97 4.04
CA ILE A 18 17.32 -15.68 3.53
C ILE A 18 16.30 -15.05 4.48
N ALA A 19 15.38 -15.86 5.03
CA ALA A 19 14.38 -15.38 5.98
C ALA A 19 15.03 -14.91 7.30
N GLU A 20 15.99 -15.66 7.85
CA GLU A 20 16.76 -15.29 9.03
C GLU A 20 17.57 -14.01 8.80
N GLU A 21 18.34 -13.93 7.72
CA GLU A 21 19.15 -12.75 7.42
C GLU A 21 18.27 -11.51 7.17
N THR A 22 17.10 -11.69 6.56
CA THR A 22 16.11 -10.62 6.37
C THR A 22 15.50 -10.19 7.70
N LEU A 23 15.20 -11.12 8.61
CA LEU A 23 14.67 -10.83 9.95
C LEU A 23 15.71 -10.15 10.84
N GLU A 24 16.98 -10.57 10.79
CA GLU A 24 18.08 -9.93 11.50
C GLU A 24 18.33 -8.51 10.99
N LYS A 25 18.36 -8.31 9.66
CA LYS A 25 18.44 -6.96 9.06
C LYS A 25 17.21 -6.11 9.37
N ARG A 26 16.02 -6.71 9.53
CA ARG A 26 14.78 -6.04 9.96
C ARG A 26 14.84 -5.55 11.41
N LEU A 27 15.68 -6.15 12.25
CA LEU A 27 15.91 -5.72 13.64
C LEU A 27 16.94 -4.58 13.73
N GLU A 28 17.84 -4.45 12.76
CA GLU A 28 18.85 -3.39 12.69
C GLU A 28 18.38 -2.13 11.94
N SER A 29 17.43 -2.28 11.02
CA SER A 29 16.74 -1.17 10.34
C SER A 29 15.57 -0.71 11.18
N ASP A 30 15.48 0.59 11.50
CA ASP A 30 14.22 1.21 11.89
C ASP A 30 13.17 0.84 10.82
N PHE A 31 12.27 -0.09 11.14
CA PHE A 31 11.13 -0.59 10.36
C PHE A 31 11.28 -0.62 8.82
N ILE A 32 11.44 -1.80 8.21
CA ILE A 32 11.24 -1.95 6.76
C ILE A 32 9.74 -1.90 6.46
N ILE A 33 9.16 -0.69 6.45
CA ILE A 33 7.73 -0.44 6.16
C ILE A 33 7.39 -0.90 4.72
N GLU A 34 8.39 -0.98 3.84
CA GLU A 34 8.23 -1.38 2.44
C GLU A 34 7.66 -2.80 2.26
N CYS A 35 7.95 -3.73 3.18
CA CYS A 35 7.42 -5.10 3.10
C CYS A 35 5.91 -5.17 3.35
N ASP A 36 5.33 -4.17 4.02
CA ASP A 36 3.91 -4.13 4.35
C ASP A 36 3.08 -3.49 3.23
N ILE A 37 3.71 -2.90 2.21
CA ILE A 37 3.02 -2.22 1.10
C ILE A 37 1.90 -3.09 0.49
N PRO A 38 2.12 -4.37 0.12
CA PRO A 38 1.05 -5.19 -0.47
C PRO A 38 -0.19 -5.32 0.43
N TYR A 39 0.03 -5.50 1.74
CA TYR A 39 -1.04 -5.60 2.72
C TYR A 39 -1.76 -4.25 2.93
N LEU A 40 -0.99 -3.15 2.98
CA LEU A 40 -1.54 -1.80 3.07
C LEU A 40 -2.42 -1.48 1.86
N LEU A 41 -1.95 -1.78 0.65
CA LEU A 41 -2.71 -1.58 -0.59
C LEU A 41 -4.02 -2.39 -0.60
N GLU A 42 -4.00 -3.66 -0.18
CA GLU A 42 -5.23 -4.46 -0.08
C GLU A 42 -6.24 -3.87 0.93
N THR A 43 -5.72 -3.37 2.05
CA THR A 43 -6.54 -2.72 3.09
C THR A 43 -7.17 -1.43 2.57
N ILE A 44 -6.40 -0.61 1.85
CA ILE A 44 -6.86 0.63 1.21
C ILE A 44 -7.92 0.31 0.15
N THR A 45 -7.69 -0.69 -0.71
CA THR A 45 -8.65 -1.13 -1.73
C THR A 45 -9.98 -1.54 -1.11
N SER A 46 -9.93 -2.29 0.00
CA SER A 46 -11.12 -2.70 0.74
C SER A 46 -11.88 -1.51 1.33
N GLN A 47 -11.16 -0.52 1.89
CA GLN A 47 -11.75 0.73 2.38
C GLN A 47 -12.41 1.52 1.24
N LEU A 48 -11.71 1.72 0.12
CA LEU A 48 -12.23 2.45 -1.03
C LEU A 48 -13.52 1.83 -1.57
N SER A 49 -13.50 0.51 -1.79
CA SER A 49 -14.69 -0.24 -2.23
C SER A 49 -15.86 -0.06 -1.25
N SER A 50 -15.60 -0.12 0.06
CA SER A 50 -16.62 0.05 1.10
C SER A 50 -17.22 1.47 1.10
N ILE A 51 -16.36 2.49 1.03
CA ILE A 51 -16.72 3.90 1.11
C ILE A 51 -17.52 4.35 -0.11
N PHE A 52 -16.99 4.08 -1.31
CA PHE A 52 -17.53 4.62 -2.57
C PHE A 52 -18.42 3.62 -3.33
N LYS A 53 -18.65 2.42 -2.76
CA LYS A 53 -19.41 1.34 -3.39
C LYS A 53 -18.87 0.94 -4.78
N GLU A 54 -17.57 1.14 -4.99
CA GLU A 54 -16.87 0.64 -6.17
C GLU A 54 -16.72 -0.88 -6.05
N ASN A 55 -16.78 -1.58 -7.19
CA ASN A 55 -16.44 -3.01 -7.21
C ASN A 55 -14.94 -3.19 -6.89
N LYS A 56 -14.55 -4.39 -6.42
CA LYS A 56 -13.18 -4.65 -5.95
C LYS A 56 -12.12 -4.42 -7.05
N GLU A 57 -12.43 -4.75 -8.30
CA GLU A 57 -11.52 -4.60 -9.43
C GLU A 57 -11.27 -3.12 -9.77
N ASN A 58 -12.31 -2.30 -9.81
CA ASN A 58 -12.20 -0.85 -10.00
C ASN A 58 -11.46 -0.20 -8.83
N ALA A 59 -11.79 -0.59 -7.59
CA ALA A 59 -11.13 -0.08 -6.41
C ALA A 59 -9.62 -0.39 -6.43
N ASP A 60 -9.27 -1.62 -6.80
CA ASP A 60 -7.88 -2.05 -6.95
C ASP A 60 -7.16 -1.25 -8.04
N GLY A 61 -7.81 -1.04 -9.20
CA GLY A 61 -7.28 -0.21 -10.28
C GLY A 61 -6.99 1.24 -9.84
N ILE A 62 -7.90 1.84 -9.08
CA ILE A 62 -7.74 3.20 -8.53
C ILE A 62 -6.55 3.25 -7.56
N VAL A 63 -6.49 2.33 -6.59
CA VAL A 63 -5.44 2.32 -5.56
C VAL A 63 -4.08 2.02 -6.18
N ASN A 64 -4.00 1.08 -7.11
CA ASN A 64 -2.75 0.75 -7.80
C ASN A 64 -2.27 1.92 -8.66
N GLN A 65 -3.15 2.60 -9.40
CA GLN A 65 -2.76 3.76 -10.17
C GLN A 65 -2.25 4.89 -9.25
N PHE A 66 -2.93 5.14 -8.14
CA PHE A 66 -2.49 6.11 -7.15
C PHE A 66 -1.10 5.76 -6.57
N TYR A 67 -0.87 4.50 -6.21
CA TYR A 67 0.43 4.02 -5.74
C TYR A 67 1.56 4.22 -6.76
N HIS A 68 1.31 3.94 -8.04
CA HIS A 68 2.32 4.17 -9.09
C HIS A 68 2.59 5.67 -9.29
N ASN A 69 1.56 6.51 -9.28
CA ASN A 69 1.73 7.97 -9.32
C ASN A 69 2.57 8.47 -8.14
N LEU A 70 2.48 7.84 -6.95
CA LEU A 70 3.35 8.16 -5.82
C LEU A 70 4.79 7.76 -6.08
N LEU A 71 5.03 6.57 -6.63
CA LEU A 71 6.38 6.08 -6.95
C LEU A 71 7.09 6.90 -8.03
N ASP A 72 6.34 7.58 -8.91
CA ASP A 72 6.92 8.47 -9.92
C ASP A 72 7.58 9.72 -9.30
N ARG A 73 7.22 10.07 -8.05
CA ARG A 73 7.67 11.29 -7.36
C ARG A 73 8.36 11.07 -6.01
N LEU A 74 8.20 9.90 -5.40
CA LEU A 74 8.74 9.55 -4.07
C LEU A 74 9.53 8.24 -4.13
N THR A 75 10.44 8.06 -3.17
CA THR A 75 11.10 6.76 -2.98
C THR A 75 10.13 5.73 -2.41
N ARG A 76 10.43 4.43 -2.59
CA ARG A 76 9.62 3.35 -2.00
C ARG A 76 9.46 3.50 -0.49
N GLN A 77 10.53 3.82 0.23
CA GLN A 77 10.49 4.09 1.66
C GLN A 77 9.51 5.21 2.02
N GLN A 78 9.56 6.35 1.31
CA GLN A 78 8.66 7.48 1.54
C GLN A 78 7.20 7.11 1.26
N VAL A 79 6.94 6.32 0.21
CA VAL A 79 5.59 5.81 -0.07
C VAL A 79 5.13 4.87 1.04
N ALA A 80 6.00 3.97 1.51
CA ALA A 80 5.68 3.05 2.60
C ALA A 80 5.31 3.81 3.88
N GLU A 81 6.13 4.77 4.27
CA GLU A 81 5.87 5.68 5.41
C GLU A 81 4.54 6.40 5.26
N LEU A 82 4.25 6.98 4.09
CA LEU A 82 2.99 7.68 3.82
C LEU A 82 1.78 6.76 3.98
N LEU A 83 1.81 5.57 3.36
CA LEU A 83 0.70 4.62 3.43
C LEU A 83 0.47 4.12 4.87
N HIS A 84 1.55 3.90 5.61
CA HIS A 84 1.48 3.41 6.97
C HIS A 84 1.00 4.48 7.97
N HIS A 85 1.44 5.74 7.81
CA HIS A 85 1.13 6.81 8.77
C HIS A 85 -0.20 7.53 8.52
N GLU A 86 -0.60 7.75 7.26
CA GLU A 86 -1.90 8.38 6.98
C GLU A 86 -3.07 7.42 7.22
N GLY A 87 -2.81 6.12 7.12
CA GLY A 87 -3.81 5.07 7.36
C GLY A 87 -4.72 4.83 6.16
N ALA A 88 -5.29 3.62 6.12
CA ALA A 88 -5.96 3.12 4.92
C ALA A 88 -7.19 3.94 4.49
N PHE A 89 -7.92 4.52 5.45
CA PHE A 89 -9.10 5.32 5.18
C PHE A 89 -8.75 6.64 4.45
N GLU A 90 -7.76 7.39 4.94
CA GLU A 90 -7.36 8.66 4.32
C GLU A 90 -6.79 8.43 2.91
N ILE A 91 -5.97 7.39 2.75
CA ILE A 91 -5.42 7.04 1.44
C ILE A 91 -6.53 6.59 0.47
N ALA A 92 -7.57 5.90 0.95
CA ALA A 92 -8.72 5.56 0.11
C ALA A 92 -9.46 6.81 -0.39
N LEU A 93 -9.63 7.83 0.46
CA LEU A 93 -10.23 9.10 0.05
C LEU A 93 -9.34 9.85 -0.96
N ARG A 94 -8.02 9.92 -0.72
CA ARG A 94 -7.05 10.58 -1.61
C ARG A 94 -6.96 9.91 -2.97
N SER A 95 -6.86 8.58 -2.99
CA SER A 95 -6.78 7.81 -4.23
C SER A 95 -8.05 7.98 -5.07
N TYR A 96 -9.24 7.95 -4.46
CA TYR A 96 -10.49 8.24 -5.16
C TYR A 96 -10.52 9.68 -5.70
N TYR A 97 -10.20 10.66 -4.86
CA TYR A 97 -10.18 12.07 -5.25
C TYR A 97 -9.26 12.33 -6.45
N SER A 98 -8.05 11.78 -6.43
CA SER A 98 -7.10 12.05 -7.50
C SER A 98 -7.40 11.26 -8.77
N ILE A 99 -7.59 9.94 -8.65
CA ILE A 99 -7.69 9.07 -9.81
C ILE A 99 -9.09 9.10 -10.41
N LYS A 100 -10.13 8.93 -9.59
CA LYS A 100 -11.52 8.82 -10.09
C LYS A 100 -12.09 10.18 -10.49
N LEU A 101 -11.84 11.22 -9.69
CA LEU A 101 -12.33 12.56 -9.99
C LEU A 101 -11.37 13.35 -10.91
N GLY A 102 -10.18 12.82 -11.19
CA GLY A 102 -9.20 13.43 -12.08
C GLY A 102 -8.55 14.69 -11.51
N ASN A 103 -8.59 14.87 -10.20
CA ASN A 103 -7.96 16.00 -9.53
C ASN A 103 -6.48 15.71 -9.27
N GLU A 104 -5.68 16.76 -9.16
CA GLU A 104 -4.28 16.59 -8.81
C GLU A 104 -4.15 16.11 -7.36
N ASP A 105 -3.31 15.09 -7.11
CA ASP A 105 -2.96 14.64 -5.76
C ASP A 105 -1.92 15.59 -5.13
N TYR A 106 -2.33 16.85 -4.99
CA TYR A 106 -1.68 17.76 -4.08
C TYR A 106 -2.49 17.76 -2.79
N LEU A 107 -1.79 17.83 -1.66
CA LEU A 107 -2.34 18.20 -0.35
C LEU A 107 -2.82 19.66 -0.39
N ASP A 108 -3.58 20.02 -1.41
CA ASP A 108 -4.03 21.34 -1.73
C ASP A 108 -5.29 21.67 -0.94
N LEU A 109 -5.66 22.95 -0.98
CA LEU A 109 -6.87 23.43 -0.32
C LEU A 109 -8.12 22.76 -0.90
N ASN A 110 -8.08 22.33 -2.18
CA ASN A 110 -9.21 21.70 -2.84
C ASN A 110 -9.51 20.31 -2.28
N TYR A 111 -8.48 19.49 -2.05
CA TYR A 111 -8.62 18.21 -1.38
C TYR A 111 -9.15 18.40 0.04
N LEU A 112 -8.61 19.37 0.80
CA LEU A 112 -9.09 19.65 2.16
C LEU A 112 -10.57 20.06 2.18
N ASP A 113 -11.00 20.92 1.27
CA ASP A 113 -12.38 21.37 1.20
C ASP A 113 -13.32 20.28 0.72
N TRP A 114 -12.92 19.50 -0.27
CA TRP A 114 -13.66 18.30 -0.69
C TRP A 114 -13.80 17.29 0.46
N ARG A 115 -12.72 17.03 1.20
CA ARG A 115 -12.74 16.12 2.34
C ARG A 115 -13.67 16.61 3.46
N LYS A 116 -13.69 17.92 3.75
CA LYS A 116 -14.66 18.50 4.71
C LYS A 116 -16.11 18.29 4.24
N GLN A 117 -16.38 18.50 2.96
CA GLN A 117 -17.72 18.26 2.39
C GLN A 117 -18.11 16.79 2.52
N TYR A 118 -17.19 15.87 2.20
CA TYR A 118 -17.43 14.44 2.38
C TYR A 118 -17.81 14.09 3.84
N TYR A 119 -17.04 14.54 4.83
CA TYR A 119 -17.38 14.30 6.24
C TYR A 119 -18.70 14.95 6.67
N SER A 120 -19.09 16.07 6.07
CA SER A 120 -20.37 16.71 6.38
C SER A 120 -21.57 15.88 5.92
N GLN A 121 -21.40 15.01 4.92
CA GLN A 121 -22.42 14.11 4.40
C GLN A 121 -22.55 12.80 5.21
N LEU A 122 -21.57 12.51 6.07
CA LEU A 122 -21.57 11.34 6.95
C LEU A 122 -22.29 11.58 8.29
N LYS A 123 -22.73 12.82 8.56
CA LYS A 123 -23.55 13.20 9.72
C LYS A 123 -25.03 12.96 9.45
#